data_AF-A0A9X5HAW3-F1
#
_entry.id   AF-A0A9X5HAW3-F1
#
_cell.length_a   1.000
_cell.length_b   1.000
_cell.length_c   1.000
_cell.angle_alpha   90.00
_cell.angle_beta   90.00
_cell.angle_gamma   90.00
#
_symmetry.space_group_name_H-M   'P 1'
#
loop_
_entity.id
_entity.type
_entity.pdbx_description
1 polymer ?
#
loop_
_entity_poly.entity_id
_entity_poly.type
_entity_poly.pdbx_seq_one_letter_code
_entity_poly.pdbx_strand_id
1 'polypeptide(L)'
;MSAHPYDHGHTVAGWTGCGIALAGTALLGVGVCTVSVPLLAAGAAVDVLALLVTWALHLAGWGKASGPRPREEWSWRVRDSGARAGHAECLGCRMAGRRGGTAVVPARPVASAPAAPAETDAVGVGMGG
;
A
#
# COMPACT_ATOMS: atom_id res chain seq x y z
N MET A 1 2.82 27.83 10.17
CA MET A 1 3.38 26.67 9.45
C MET A 1 2.88 25.45 10.21
N SER A 2 2.01 24.64 9.61
CA SER A 2 1.25 23.60 10.31
C SER A 2 2.18 22.58 10.97
N ALA A 3 2.15 22.48 12.29
CA ALA A 3 2.99 21.60 13.11
C ALA A 3 2.58 20.12 13.06
N HIS A 4 1.86 19.71 12.02
CA HIS A 4 1.46 18.32 11.81
C HIS A 4 2.30 17.74 10.66
N PRO A 5 3.24 16.83 10.93
CA PRO A 5 3.98 16.17 9.86
C PRO A 5 2.98 15.39 9.00
N TYR A 6 3.01 15.61 7.69
CA TYR A 6 2.17 14.93 6.69
C TYR A 6 3.06 14.29 5.63
N ASP A 7 2.66 13.11 5.15
CA ASP A 7 3.34 12.46 4.04
C ASP A 7 2.97 13.15 2.72
N HIS A 8 3.89 13.97 2.22
CA HIS A 8 3.79 14.71 0.96
C HIS A 8 3.71 13.83 -0.31
N GLY A 9 3.75 12.49 -0.19
CA GLY A 9 3.56 11.60 -1.32
C GLY A 9 4.80 11.50 -2.22
N HIS A 10 5.99 11.74 -1.67
CA HIS A 10 7.26 11.51 -2.35
C HIS A 10 7.46 10.01 -2.56
N THR A 11 6.99 9.49 -3.69
CA THR A 11 7.13 8.08 -4.06
C THR A 11 7.88 7.97 -5.37
N VAL A 12 8.60 6.87 -5.57
CA VAL A 12 9.30 6.62 -6.85
C VAL A 12 8.29 6.59 -7.99
N ALA A 13 7.15 5.91 -7.81
CA ALA A 13 6.06 5.91 -8.79
C ALA A 13 5.59 7.33 -9.15
N GLY A 14 5.35 8.17 -8.15
CA GLY A 14 4.88 9.54 -8.36
C GLY A 14 5.90 10.42 -9.09
N TRP A 15 7.17 10.41 -8.68
CA TRP A 15 8.20 11.23 -9.31
C TRP A 15 8.54 10.76 -10.73
N THR A 16 8.64 9.45 -10.95
CA THR A 16 8.85 8.90 -12.30
C THR A 16 7.69 9.25 -13.22
N GLY A 17 6.45 9.06 -12.78
CA GLY A 17 5.26 9.44 -13.54
C GLY A 17 5.23 10.92 -13.89
N CYS A 18 5.50 11.79 -12.90
CA CYS A 18 5.54 13.23 -13.08
C CYS A 18 6.58 13.65 -14.13
N GLY A 19 7.80 13.10 -14.08
CA GLY A 19 8.84 13.39 -15.05
C GLY A 19 8.45 13.02 -16.49
N ILE A 20 7.83 11.84 -16.68
CA ILE A 20 7.38 11.39 -18.00
C ILE A 20 6.22 12.25 -18.51
N ALA A 21 5.24 12.54 -17.66
CA ALA A 21 4.09 13.38 -18.03
C ALA A 21 4.49 14.81 -18.39
N LEU A 22 5.50 15.38 -17.71
CA LEU A 22 6.06 16.68 -18.08
C LEU A 22 6.66 16.67 -19.48
N ALA A 23 7.37 15.60 -19.85
CA ALA A 23 7.90 15.45 -21.20
C ALA A 23 6.79 15.29 -22.25
N GLY A 24 5.75 14.49 -21.97
CA GLY A 24 4.59 14.32 -22.84
C GLY A 24 3.83 15.63 -23.04
N THR A 25 3.55 16.35 -21.95
CA THR A 25 2.90 17.66 -21.99
C THR A 25 3.75 18.71 -22.73
N ALA A 26 5.08 18.68 -22.60
CA ALA A 26 5.95 19.55 -23.38
C ALA A 26 5.84 19.26 -24.88
N LEU A 27 5.84 17.98 -25.29
CA LEU A 27 5.61 17.59 -26.69
C LEU A 27 4.24 18.05 -27.21
N LEU A 28 3.19 17.92 -26.40
CA LEU A 28 1.87 18.46 -26.72
C LEU A 28 1.93 19.98 -26.94
N GLY A 29 2.60 20.72 -26.07
CA GLY A 29 2.80 22.17 -26.21
C GLY A 29 3.50 22.54 -27.52
N VAL A 30 4.58 21.84 -27.89
CA VAL A 30 5.25 22.05 -29.18
C VAL A 30 4.31 21.70 -30.35
N GLY A 31 3.56 20.61 -30.24
CA GLY A 31 2.57 20.20 -31.24
C GLY A 31 1.49 21.25 -31.49
N VAL A 32 0.99 21.90 -30.44
CA VAL A 32 0.04 23.01 -30.56
C VAL A 32 0.68 24.22 -31.24
N CYS A 33 1.86 24.65 -30.79
CA CYS A 33 2.56 25.81 -31.37
C CYS A 33 2.93 25.62 -32.86
N THR A 34 3.08 24.38 -33.30
CA THR A 34 3.45 24.03 -34.68
C THR A 34 2.28 23.47 -35.51
N VAL A 35 1.09 23.36 -34.92
CA VAL A 35 -0.11 22.76 -35.55
C VAL A 35 0.17 21.35 -36.09
N SER A 36 0.93 20.55 -35.34
CA SER A 36 1.46 19.26 -35.76
C SER A 36 0.71 18.10 -35.11
N VAL A 37 -0.17 17.44 -35.86
CA VAL A 37 -0.88 16.23 -35.43
C VAL A 37 0.08 15.11 -34.98
N PRO A 38 1.21 14.83 -35.68
CA PRO A 38 2.15 13.82 -35.23
C PRO A 38 2.75 14.12 -33.85
N LEU A 39 3.10 15.39 -33.57
CA LEU A 39 3.63 15.78 -32.27
C LEU A 39 2.58 15.68 -31.16
N LEU A 40 1.32 16.03 -31.46
CA LEU A 40 0.21 15.85 -30.52
C LEU A 40 -0.01 14.37 -30.19
N ALA A 41 0.01 13.49 -31.20
CA ALA A 41 -0.11 12.05 -31.00
C ALA A 41 1.06 11.49 -30.18
N ALA A 42 2.29 11.93 -30.45
CA ALA A 42 3.47 11.52 -29.70
C ALA A 42 3.41 11.95 -28.23
N GLY A 43 3.04 13.21 -27.96
CA GLY A 43 2.87 13.71 -26.59
C GLY A 43 1.80 12.94 -25.82
N ALA A 44 0.64 12.71 -26.42
CA ALA A 44 -0.43 11.92 -25.82
C ALA A 44 0.00 10.47 -25.53
N ALA A 45 0.76 9.86 -26.44
CA ALA A 45 1.31 8.51 -26.23
C ALA A 45 2.29 8.47 -25.04
N VAL A 46 3.11 9.52 -24.85
CA VAL A 46 4.03 9.64 -23.71
C VAL A 46 3.26 9.81 -22.39
N ASP A 47 2.15 10.55 -22.38
CA ASP A 47 1.31 10.69 -21.18
C ASP A 47 0.60 9.37 -20.80
N VAL A 48 0.13 8.61 -21.80
CA VAL A 48 -0.39 7.25 -21.58
C VAL A 48 0.71 6.35 -21.02
N LEU A 49 1.93 6.44 -21.53
CA LEU A 49 3.08 5.72 -20.99
C LEU A 49 3.36 6.13 -19.53
N ALA A 50 3.29 7.42 -19.19
CA ALA A 50 3.45 7.90 -17.82
C ALA A 50 2.43 7.25 -16.87
N LEU A 51 1.16 7.19 -17.28
CA LEU A 51 0.09 6.53 -16.52
C LEU A 51 0.42 5.05 -16.29
N LEU A 52 0.81 4.32 -17.34
CA LEU A 52 1.11 2.88 -17.27
C LEU A 52 2.34 2.61 -16.39
N VAL A 53 3.42 3.38 -16.54
CA VAL A 53 4.63 3.27 -15.72
C VAL A 53 4.33 3.54 -14.25
N THR A 54 3.58 4.61 -13.97
CA THR A 54 3.17 4.96 -12.59
C THR A 54 2.35 3.84 -11.97
N TRP A 55 1.40 3.29 -12.73
CA TRP A 55 0.55 2.20 -12.29
C TRP A 55 1.36 0.93 -12.03
N ALA A 56 2.26 0.54 -12.94
CA ALA A 56 3.13 -0.62 -12.77
C ALA A 56 4.05 -0.48 -11.54
N LEU A 57 4.65 0.70 -11.34
CA LEU A 57 5.47 1.00 -10.15
C LEU A 57 4.63 0.95 -8.87
N HIS A 58 3.41 1.48 -8.90
CA HIS A 58 2.49 1.40 -7.77
C HIS A 58 2.14 -0.05 -7.43
N LEU A 59 1.80 -0.88 -8.42
CA LEU A 59 1.56 -2.32 -8.22
C LEU A 59 2.81 -3.08 -7.76
N ALA A 60 4.00 -2.58 -8.09
CA ALA A 60 5.24 -3.09 -7.58
C ALA A 60 5.51 -2.64 -6.13
N GLY A 61 4.72 -1.75 -5.53
CA GLY A 61 4.92 -1.26 -4.16
C GLY A 61 5.83 -0.04 -4.05
N TRP A 62 6.12 0.62 -5.17
CA TRP A 62 6.89 1.87 -5.22
C TRP A 62 6.01 3.12 -5.21
N GLY A 63 4.70 2.94 -5.02
CA GLY A 63 3.71 4.00 -4.88
C GLY A 63 3.17 4.09 -3.46
N LYS A 64 2.24 5.03 -3.24
CA LYS A 64 1.55 5.21 -1.96
C LYS A 64 0.24 4.43 -1.94
N ALA A 65 0.07 3.56 -0.94
CA ALA A 65 -1.21 2.92 -0.65
C ALA A 65 -2.26 3.95 -0.19
N SER A 66 -3.54 3.62 -0.35
CA SER A 66 -4.64 4.44 0.19
C SER A 66 -4.58 4.45 1.71
N GLY A 67 -4.52 5.65 2.32
CA GLY A 67 -4.55 5.84 3.78
C GLY A 67 -3.25 6.40 4.39
N PRO A 68 -3.22 6.58 5.73
CA PRO A 68 -2.05 7.01 6.45
C PRO A 68 -0.94 5.95 6.45
N ARG A 69 0.31 6.38 6.33
CA ARG A 69 1.49 5.52 6.45
C ARG A 69 2.27 5.87 7.73
N PRO A 70 2.81 4.90 8.48
CA PRO A 70 3.76 5.18 9.56
C PRO A 70 4.94 6.03 9.08
N ARG A 71 5.50 6.87 9.96
CA ARG A 71 6.50 7.88 9.59
C ARG A 71 7.80 7.23 9.11
N GLU A 72 8.12 6.07 9.67
CA GLU A 72 9.30 5.27 9.32
C GLU A 72 9.29 4.84 7.84
N GLU A 73 8.11 4.74 7.24
CA GLU A 73 7.91 4.28 5.87
C GLU A 73 7.72 5.44 4.86
N TRP A 74 7.86 6.70 5.28
CA TRP A 74 7.71 7.87 4.38
C TRP A 74 8.87 8.05 3.40
N SER A 75 9.99 7.36 3.64
CA SER A 75 11.08 7.36 2.70
C SER A 75 10.63 6.72 1.38
N TRP A 76 10.75 7.47 0.29
CA TRP A 76 10.55 6.99 -1.08
C TRP A 76 11.34 5.72 -1.46
N ARG A 77 12.37 5.35 -0.68
CA ARG A 77 13.17 4.12 -0.87
C ARG A 77 12.54 2.89 -0.22
N VAL A 78 11.56 3.06 0.66
CA VAL A 78 10.86 1.96 1.31
C VAL A 78 9.78 1.45 0.36
N ARG A 79 9.85 0.16 0.07
CA ARG A 79 8.88 -0.53 -0.79
C ARG A 79 7.75 -1.07 0.07
N ASP A 80 6.53 -0.84 -0.37
CA ASP A 80 5.32 -1.41 0.22
C ASP A 80 5.24 -2.93 -0.05
N SER A 81 5.27 -3.71 1.03
CA SER A 81 5.18 -5.18 1.00
C SER A 81 3.74 -5.68 0.77
N GLY A 82 2.73 -4.89 1.13
CA GLY A 82 1.30 -5.18 0.98
C GLY A 82 0.80 -5.05 -0.46
N ALA A 83 1.51 -4.31 -1.31
CA ALA A 83 1.15 -4.05 -2.70
C ALA A 83 0.85 -5.32 -3.54
N ARG A 84 1.47 -6.46 -3.21
CA ARG A 84 1.18 -7.74 -3.88
C ARG A 84 -0.21 -8.30 -3.57
N ALA A 85 -0.69 -8.13 -2.34
CA ALA A 85 -2.05 -8.51 -1.94
C ALA A 85 -3.09 -7.46 -2.41
N GLY A 86 -2.65 -6.22 -2.62
CA GLY A 86 -3.48 -5.07 -2.94
C GLY A 86 -4.07 -4.41 -1.69
N HIS A 87 -4.71 -3.26 -1.90
CA HIS A 87 -5.34 -2.48 -0.83
C HIS A 87 -6.83 -2.33 -1.11
N ALA A 88 -7.66 -2.51 -0.08
CA ALA A 88 -9.13 -2.49 -0.19
C ALA A 88 -9.65 -1.21 -0.88
N GLU A 89 -9.10 -0.08 -0.47
CA GLU A 89 -9.50 1.26 -0.92
C GLU A 89 -8.65 1.80 -2.08
N CYS A 90 -7.87 0.96 -2.76
CA CYS A 90 -7.06 1.40 -3.91
C CYS A 90 -7.67 0.95 -5.24
N LEU A 91 -8.18 1.92 -6.02
CA LEU A 91 -8.66 1.68 -7.38
C LEU A 91 -7.57 1.07 -8.27
N GLY A 92 -6.32 1.55 -8.16
CA GLY A 92 -5.19 1.03 -8.93
C GLY A 92 -4.92 -0.46 -8.69
N CYS A 93 -4.93 -0.89 -7.43
CA CYS A 93 -4.83 -2.31 -7.07
C CYS A 93 -6.07 -3.09 -7.53
N ARG A 94 -7.27 -2.53 -7.37
CA ARG A 94 -8.54 -3.16 -7.76
C ARG A 94 -8.65 -3.41 -9.26
N MET A 95 -8.22 -2.45 -10.10
CA MET A 95 -8.14 -2.61 -11.56
C MET A 95 -7.16 -3.72 -11.95
N ALA A 96 -6.15 -4.01 -11.12
CA ALA A 96 -5.25 -5.14 -11.27
C ALA A 96 -5.78 -6.45 -10.66
N GLY A 97 -7.04 -6.49 -10.21
CA GLY A 97 -7.65 -7.66 -9.55
C GLY A 97 -7.22 -7.87 -8.09
N ARG A 98 -6.41 -6.98 -7.50
CA ARG A 98 -5.88 -7.09 -6.14
C ARG A 98 -6.76 -6.31 -5.17
N ARG A 99 -7.59 -7.01 -4.41
CA ARG A 99 -8.60 -6.39 -3.54
C ARG A 99 -8.12 -6.13 -2.10
N GLY A 100 -6.94 -6.62 -1.72
CA GLY A 100 -6.50 -6.58 -0.32
C GLY A 100 -7.34 -7.53 0.54
N GLY A 101 -6.70 -8.53 1.12
CA GLY A 101 -7.43 -9.48 1.96
C GLY A 101 -7.82 -8.84 3.29
N THR A 102 -9.11 -8.80 3.59
CA THR A 102 -9.55 -9.15 4.95
C THR A 102 -9.13 -10.60 5.14
N ALA A 103 -7.89 -10.85 5.56
CA ALA A 103 -7.52 -12.16 6.02
C ALA A 103 -8.40 -12.44 7.25
N VAL A 104 -9.56 -13.08 7.04
CA VAL A 104 -10.27 -13.76 8.10
C VAL A 104 -9.28 -14.82 8.54
N VAL A 105 -8.55 -14.52 9.62
CA VAL A 105 -7.79 -15.53 10.34
C VAL A 105 -8.84 -16.57 10.73
N PRO A 106 -8.80 -17.82 10.20
CA PRO A 106 -9.69 -18.84 10.72
C PRO A 106 -9.40 -18.92 12.23
N ALA A 107 -10.42 -18.67 13.05
CA ALA A 107 -10.28 -18.75 14.50
C ALA A 107 -9.63 -20.09 14.82
N ARG A 108 -8.40 -20.03 15.36
CA ARG A 108 -7.68 -21.23 15.77
C ARG A 108 -8.60 -21.96 16.75
N PRO A 109 -8.94 -23.24 16.53
CA PRO A 109 -9.72 -23.98 17.52
C PRO A 109 -8.97 -23.89 18.84
N VAL A 110 -9.60 -23.28 19.84
CA VAL A 110 -9.08 -23.28 21.20
C VAL A 110 -9.18 -24.73 21.65
N ALA A 111 -8.07 -25.46 21.61
CA ALA A 111 -8.02 -26.79 22.20
C ALA A 111 -8.33 -26.61 23.69
N SER A 112 -9.49 -27.08 24.12
CA SER A 112 -9.87 -27.12 25.52
C SER A 112 -8.84 -27.96 26.26
N ALA A 113 -8.07 -27.35 27.15
CA ALA A 113 -7.18 -28.07 28.05
C ALA A 113 -8.03 -29.01 28.93
N PRO A 114 -7.60 -30.26 29.19
CA PRO A 114 -8.30 -31.14 30.12
C PRO A 114 -8.23 -30.56 31.53
N ALA A 115 -9.38 -30.59 32.23
CA ALA A 115 -9.51 -30.15 33.61
C ALA A 115 -8.53 -30.91 34.52
N ALA A 116 -7.75 -30.18 35.31
CA ALA A 116 -6.92 -30.76 36.37
C ALA A 116 -7.83 -31.40 37.44
N PRO A 117 -7.43 -32.55 38.01
CA PRO A 117 -8.19 -33.16 39.10
C PRO A 117 -8.13 -32.26 40.36
N ALA A 118 -9.28 -32.11 41.00
CA ALA A 118 -9.45 -31.36 42.23
C ALA A 118 -8.56 -31.94 43.35
N GLU A 119 -7.70 -31.09 43.91
CA GLU A 119 -6.98 -31.33 45.15
C GLU A 119 -7.98 -31.33 46.30
N THR A 120 -8.25 -32.50 46.88
CA THR A 120 -9.07 -32.62 48.08
C THR A 120 -8.23 -32.22 49.28
N ASP A 121 -8.52 -31.03 49.83
CA ASP A 121 -8.12 -30.61 51.16
C ASP A 121 -8.62 -31.65 52.19
N ALA A 122 -7.70 -32.38 52.80
CA ALA A 122 -7.96 -33.16 53.99
C ALA A 122 -7.38 -32.42 55.20
N VAL A 123 -8.21 -31.53 55.76
CA VAL A 123 -8.08 -31.05 57.14
C VAL A 123 -8.26 -32.24 58.09
N GLY A 124 -7.23 -32.56 58.86
CA GLY A 124 -7.21 -33.64 59.85
C GLY A 124 -6.40 -33.27 61.09
N VAL A 125 -7.10 -32.66 62.05
CA VAL A 125 -6.72 -32.36 63.44
C VAL A 125 -6.05 -33.54 64.16
N GLY A 126 -5.03 -33.27 64.99
CA GLY A 126 -4.48 -34.28 65.92
C GLY A 126 -3.42 -33.75 66.90
N MET A 127 -3.87 -33.27 68.05
CA MET A 127 -3.10 -32.88 69.26
C MET A 127 -2.35 -34.05 69.92
N GLY A 128 -1.19 -33.75 70.52
CA GLY A 128 -0.85 -34.19 71.88
C GLY A 128 0.30 -35.18 72.04
N GLY A 129 1.20 -34.89 72.99
CA GLY A 129 2.07 -35.85 73.68
C GLY A 129 3.53 -35.49 73.73
#